data_AF-A0A2R6RP70-F1
#
_entry.id   AF-A0A2R6RP70-F1
#
_cell.length_a   1.000
_cell.length_b   1.000
_cell.length_c   1.000
_cell.angle_alpha   90.00
_cell.angle_beta   90.00
_cell.angle_gamma   90.00
#
_symmetry.space_group_name_H-M   'P 1'
#
loop_
_entity.id
_entity.type
_entity.pdbx_description
1 polymer ?
#
loop_
_entity_poly.entity_id
_entity_poly.type
_entity_poly.pdbx_seq_one_letter_code
_entity_poly.pdbx_strand_id
1 'polypeptide(L)'
;MKGIGGPLLCIGDLLSDVGDGDGGDHHHSPLSPSSSSSTPSSSLPNSNPNLQPSDLAKLFREKYDHLNEALAGTDHSWTALTLELCTALETANKLVQSTNSQVELLSEKVGELKRVIKRGDSAIAAAKAVHNSLNQKESSFSSQNIGQ
;
A
#
# COMPACT_ATOMS: atom_id res chain seq x y z
N MET A 1 51.47 26.39 -32.12
CA MET A 1 50.57 26.14 -30.97
C MET A 1 50.59 24.65 -30.70
N LYS A 2 51.44 24.17 -29.78
CA LYS A 2 51.53 22.76 -29.42
C LYS A 2 50.69 22.59 -28.16
N GLY A 3 49.41 22.29 -28.32
CA GLY A 3 48.54 21.93 -27.21
C GLY A 3 48.91 20.51 -26.77
N ILE A 4 49.54 20.36 -25.62
CA ILE A 4 49.71 19.06 -24.99
C ILE A 4 48.32 18.63 -24.52
N GLY A 5 47.74 17.65 -25.20
CA GLY A 5 46.56 16.94 -24.71
C GLY A 5 47.01 16.04 -23.55
N GLY A 6 46.46 16.27 -22.36
CA GLY A 6 46.66 15.38 -21.22
C GLY A 6 46.08 13.99 -21.49
N PRO A 7 46.46 12.99 -20.68
CA PRO A 7 45.95 11.63 -20.82
C PRO A 7 44.42 11.62 -20.65
N LEU A 8 43.74 10.97 -21.59
CA LEU A 8 42.29 10.76 -21.54
C LEU A 8 41.98 9.89 -20.32
N LEU A 9 41.14 10.40 -19.41
CA LEU A 9 40.66 9.63 -18.27
C LEU A 9 39.92 8.40 -18.78
N CYS A 10 40.27 7.24 -18.24
CA CYS A 10 39.63 5.98 -18.63
C CYS A 10 38.21 5.93 -18.06
N ILE A 11 37.32 5.16 -18.68
CA ILE A 11 35.96 4.97 -18.15
C ILE A 11 35.98 4.48 -16.68
N GLY A 12 37.07 3.82 -16.25
CA GLY A 12 37.30 3.41 -14.86
C GLY A 12 37.55 4.56 -13.88
N ASP A 13 38.13 5.69 -14.32
CA ASP A 13 38.33 6.87 -13.46
C ASP A 13 36.98 7.56 -13.18
N LEU A 14 36.07 7.55 -14.14
CA LEU A 14 34.71 8.11 -14.00
C LEU A 14 33.80 7.27 -13.10
N LEU A 15 33.98 5.95 -13.13
CA LEU A 15 33.16 5.01 -12.34
C LEU A 15 33.66 4.82 -10.91
N SER A 16 34.85 5.34 -10.57
CA SER A 16 35.40 5.24 -9.21
C SER A 16 34.59 6.03 -8.18
N ASP A 17 33.96 7.14 -8.58
CA ASP A 17 33.13 8.00 -7.69
C ASP A 17 31.73 7.41 -7.42
N VAL A 18 31.34 6.36 -8.14
CA VAL A 18 30.01 5.71 -8.04
C VAL A 18 29.98 4.61 -6.97
N GLY A 19 31.11 4.33 -6.32
CA GLY A 19 31.26 3.24 -5.33
C GLY A 19 31.50 3.66 -3.89
N ASP A 20 31.87 4.92 -3.60
CA ASP A 20 32.20 5.37 -2.24
C ASP A 20 30.95 5.74 -1.43
N GLY A 21 30.19 4.71 -1.11
CA GLY A 21 29.24 4.71 0.00
C GLY A 21 29.92 4.31 1.31
N ASP A 22 30.25 5.34 2.10
CA ASP A 22 30.40 5.37 3.58
C ASP A 22 31.55 4.58 4.25
N GLY A 23 32.44 5.32 4.94
CA GLY A 23 33.41 4.75 5.87
C GLY A 23 34.46 5.73 6.42
N GLY A 24 34.14 6.46 7.50
CA GLY A 24 35.11 6.74 8.58
C GLY A 24 35.78 8.12 8.69
N ASP A 25 35.17 8.95 9.53
CA ASP A 25 35.75 9.83 10.56
C ASP A 25 36.48 11.18 10.28
N HIS A 26 35.85 12.20 10.89
CA HIS A 26 36.36 13.40 11.58
C HIS A 26 36.68 14.67 10.77
N HIS A 27 35.76 15.65 10.82
CA HIS A 27 35.95 16.88 11.63
C HIS A 27 34.66 17.73 11.68
N HIS A 28 34.38 18.23 12.88
CA HIS A 28 33.16 18.89 13.36
C HIS A 28 32.79 20.23 12.70
N SER A 29 31.50 20.44 12.40
CA SER A 29 30.70 21.57 12.92
C SER A 29 29.18 21.35 12.75
N PRO A 30 28.33 21.85 13.67
CA PRO A 30 26.98 21.37 13.85
C PRO A 30 25.97 22.25 13.12
N LEU A 31 25.26 21.70 12.15
CA LEU A 31 24.03 22.30 11.62
C LEU A 31 22.92 21.25 11.71
N SER A 32 22.07 21.43 12.72
CA SER A 32 20.85 20.67 12.94
C SER A 32 19.99 20.63 11.68
N PRO A 33 19.55 19.47 11.18
CA PRO A 33 18.44 19.43 10.25
C PRO A 33 17.15 19.47 11.06
N SER A 34 16.54 20.66 11.10
CA SER A 34 15.14 20.84 11.46
C SER A 34 14.29 19.86 10.65
N SER A 35 13.48 19.07 11.35
CA SER A 35 12.52 18.15 10.77
C SER A 35 11.44 18.92 10.00
N SER A 36 11.67 19.17 8.71
CA SER A 36 10.61 19.54 7.78
C SER A 36 10.10 18.28 7.10
N SER A 37 9.06 17.71 7.72
CA SER A 37 8.08 16.84 7.07
C SER A 37 7.61 17.51 5.77
N SER A 38 8.25 17.18 4.66
CA SER A 38 7.72 17.39 3.33
C SER A 38 7.23 16.04 2.86
N THR A 39 5.92 15.84 3.02
CA THR A 39 5.19 14.78 2.34
C THR A 39 5.55 14.85 0.85
N PRO A 40 6.01 13.77 0.20
CA PRO A 40 5.98 13.75 -1.24
C PRO A 40 4.50 13.75 -1.60
N SER A 41 4.00 14.91 -2.03
CA SER A 41 2.75 14.97 -2.77
C SER A 41 2.97 14.07 -3.97
N SER A 42 2.37 12.88 -3.92
CA SER A 42 2.29 11.97 -5.04
C SER A 42 1.46 12.67 -6.12
N SER A 43 2.12 13.49 -6.93
CA SER A 43 1.66 13.79 -8.27
C SER A 43 1.69 12.45 -9.01
N LEU A 44 0.57 11.72 -8.90
CA LEU A 44 0.28 10.60 -9.79
C LEU A 44 0.57 11.10 -11.22
N PRO A 45 1.43 10.42 -11.99
CA PRO A 45 1.61 10.78 -13.38
C PRO A 45 0.28 10.53 -14.07
N ASN A 46 -0.43 11.63 -14.36
CA ASN A 46 -1.51 11.74 -15.32
C ASN A 46 -2.33 10.45 -15.48
N SER A 47 -3.16 10.13 -14.49
CA SER A 47 -4.06 8.98 -14.54
C SER A 47 -4.96 9.12 -15.77
N ASN A 48 -4.61 8.42 -16.86
CA ASN A 48 -5.51 8.28 -17.99
C ASN A 48 -6.81 7.69 -17.44
N PRO A 49 -7.95 8.40 -17.52
CA PRO A 49 -9.20 7.99 -16.86
C PRO A 49 -9.82 6.71 -17.44
N ASN A 50 -9.15 6.08 -18.41
CA ASN A 50 -9.57 4.86 -19.08
C ASN A 50 -8.76 3.61 -18.66
N LEU A 51 -7.68 3.75 -17.88
CA LEU A 51 -6.86 2.59 -17.48
C LEU A 51 -7.57 1.77 -16.41
N GLN A 52 -8.02 0.58 -16.79
CA GLN A 52 -8.56 -0.39 -15.85
C GLN A 52 -7.40 -1.20 -15.22
N PRO A 53 -7.54 -1.66 -13.96
CA PRO A 53 -6.54 -2.55 -13.35
C PRO A 53 -6.24 -3.81 -14.18
N SER A 54 -7.22 -4.29 -14.96
CA SER A 54 -7.07 -5.41 -15.91
C SER A 54 -6.05 -5.13 -17.02
N ASP A 55 -5.79 -3.86 -17.32
CA ASP A 55 -4.87 -3.46 -18.38
C ASP A 55 -3.40 -3.53 -17.94
N LEU A 56 -3.14 -3.76 -16.65
CA LEU A 56 -1.77 -3.77 -16.09
C LEU A 56 -0.86 -4.79 -16.78
N ALA A 57 -1.35 -6.00 -17.04
CA ALA A 57 -0.56 -7.03 -17.72
C ALA A 57 -0.21 -6.64 -19.17
N LYS A 58 -1.12 -5.93 -19.83
CA LYS A 58 -0.92 -5.40 -21.18
C LYS A 58 0.09 -4.25 -21.15
N LEU A 59 -0.07 -3.31 -20.23
CA LEU A 59 0.84 -2.16 -20.05
C LEU A 59 2.26 -2.61 -19.70
N PHE A 60 2.39 -3.61 -18.83
CA PHE A 60 3.69 -4.20 -18.48
C PHE A 60 4.37 -4.81 -19.71
N ARG A 61 3.60 -5.52 -20.54
CA ARG A 61 4.11 -6.13 -21.77
C ARG A 61 4.58 -5.06 -22.76
N GLU A 62 3.77 -4.05 -23.02
CA GLU A 62 4.13 -2.93 -23.91
C GLU A 62 5.42 -2.23 -23.43
N LYS A 63 5.56 -1.99 -22.13
CA LYS A 63 6.76 -1.37 -21.55
C LYS A 63 7.99 -2.27 -21.62
N TYR A 64 7.80 -3.58 -21.45
CA TYR A 64 8.88 -4.55 -21.60
C TYR A 64 9.34 -4.69 -23.06
N ASP A 65 8.41 -4.63 -24.01
CA ASP A 65 8.72 -4.66 -25.43
C ASP A 65 9.52 -3.41 -25.85
N HIS A 66 9.14 -2.22 -25.36
CA HIS A 66 9.94 -0.99 -25.56
C HIS A 66 11.35 -1.09 -24.95
N LEU A 67 11.49 -1.74 -23.79
CA LEU A 67 12.81 -1.96 -23.19
C LEU A 67 13.67 -2.88 -24.06
N ASN A 68 13.09 -3.95 -24.60
CA ASN A 68 13.81 -4.85 -25.51
C ASN A 68 14.23 -4.14 -26.81
N GLU A 69 13.37 -3.27 -27.36
CA GLU A 69 13.71 -2.46 -28.53
C GLU A 69 14.89 -1.52 -28.22
N ALA A 70 14.86 -0.82 -27.10
CA ALA A 70 15.95 0.06 -26.65
C ALA A 70 17.26 -0.71 -26.37
N LEU A 71 17.18 -1.95 -25.87
CA LEU A 71 18.35 -2.80 -25.64
C LEU A 71 18.98 -3.31 -26.94
N ALA A 72 18.17 -3.52 -27.98
CA ALA A 72 18.66 -3.90 -29.31
C ALA A 72 19.16 -2.68 -30.12
N GLY A 73 18.72 -1.49 -29.73
CA GLY A 73 19.14 -0.22 -30.30
C GLY A 73 20.53 0.24 -29.85
N THR A 74 20.92 1.41 -30.35
CA THR A 74 22.16 2.10 -29.95
C THR A 74 21.91 3.21 -28.92
N ASP A 75 20.66 3.44 -28.55
CA ASP A 75 20.25 4.50 -27.64
C ASP A 75 20.33 4.06 -26.17
N HIS A 76 20.77 4.96 -25.29
CA HIS A 76 20.89 4.69 -23.86
C HIS A 76 19.55 4.81 -23.11
N SER A 77 18.43 4.87 -23.83
CA SER A 77 17.09 4.99 -23.23
C SER A 77 16.73 3.75 -22.40
N TRP A 78 17.36 2.60 -22.65
CA TRP A 78 17.19 1.37 -21.86
C TRP A 78 17.46 1.59 -20.37
N THR A 79 18.37 2.51 -20.00
CA THR A 79 18.65 2.82 -18.59
C THR A 79 17.45 3.47 -17.91
N ALA A 80 16.84 4.46 -18.56
CA ALA A 80 15.65 5.14 -18.08
C ALA A 80 14.43 4.20 -18.05
N LEU A 81 14.25 3.40 -19.10
CA LEU A 81 13.17 2.40 -19.18
C LEU A 81 13.31 1.31 -18.11
N THR A 82 14.53 0.87 -17.82
CA THR A 82 14.80 -0.10 -16.74
C THR A 82 14.44 0.49 -15.39
N LEU A 83 14.85 1.73 -15.11
CA LEU A 83 14.49 2.42 -13.87
C LEU A 83 12.98 2.60 -13.74
N GLU A 84 12.29 3.02 -14.81
CA GLU A 84 10.83 3.15 -14.84
C GLU A 84 10.15 1.83 -14.50
N LEU A 85 10.61 0.71 -15.09
CA LEU A 85 10.06 -0.61 -14.82
C LEU A 85 10.29 -1.06 -13.38
N CYS A 86 11.50 -0.84 -12.84
CA CYS A 86 11.82 -1.16 -11.45
C CYS A 86 10.95 -0.35 -10.47
N THR A 87 10.81 0.97 -10.69
CA THR A 87 9.96 1.83 -9.86
C THR A 87 8.49 1.43 -9.95
N ALA A 88 8.00 1.09 -11.15
CA ALA A 88 6.63 0.62 -11.34
C ALA A 88 6.37 -0.70 -10.60
N LEU A 89 7.29 -1.65 -10.69
CA LEU A 89 7.21 -2.93 -9.98
C LEU A 89 7.25 -2.76 -8.46
N GLU A 90 8.13 -1.90 -7.95
CA GLU A 90 8.19 -1.61 -6.52
C GLU A 90 6.88 -0.97 -6.01
N THR A 91 6.33 -0.04 -6.79
CA THR A 91 5.05 0.61 -6.49
C THR A 91 3.90 -0.39 -6.50
N ALA A 92 3.86 -1.30 -7.48
CA ALA A 92 2.86 -2.36 -7.55
C ALA A 92 2.97 -3.32 -6.35
N ASN A 93 4.20 -3.69 -5.95
CA ASN A 93 4.42 -4.52 -4.77
C ASN A 93 3.92 -3.84 -3.49
N LYS A 94 4.22 -2.55 -3.30
CA LYS A 94 3.71 -1.75 -2.18
C LYS A 94 2.18 -1.69 -2.16
N LEU A 95 1.56 -1.53 -3.33
CA LEU A 95 0.10 -1.53 -3.47
C LEU A 95 -0.52 -2.87 -3.05
N VAL A 96 0.05 -3.98 -3.51
CA VAL A 96 -0.41 -5.33 -3.13
C VAL A 96 -0.27 -5.55 -1.62
N GLN A 97 0.86 -5.20 -1.03
CA GLN A 97 1.09 -5.32 0.41
C GLN A 97 0.10 -4.48 1.23
N SER A 98 -0.11 -3.22 0.84
CA SER A 98 -1.07 -2.33 1.51
C SER A 98 -2.50 -2.87 1.41
N THR A 99 -2.89 -3.33 0.22
CA THR A 99 -4.22 -3.92 -0.01
C THR A 99 -4.42 -5.17 0.84
N ASN A 100 -3.44 -6.07 0.89
CA ASN A 100 -3.53 -7.29 1.69
C ASN A 100 -3.69 -6.99 3.19
N SER A 101 -2.91 -6.04 3.72
CA SER A 101 -3.04 -5.59 5.10
C SER A 101 -4.41 -4.97 5.40
N GLN A 102 -4.97 -4.19 4.47
CA GLN A 102 -6.31 -3.61 4.62
C GLN A 102 -7.42 -4.67 4.57
N VAL A 103 -7.30 -5.67 3.69
CA VAL A 103 -8.24 -6.79 3.60
C VAL A 103 -8.22 -7.64 4.88
N GLU A 104 -7.03 -7.87 5.44
CA GLU A 104 -6.88 -8.55 6.73
C GLU A 104 -7.56 -7.78 7.87
N LEU A 105 -7.30 -6.47 7.97
CA LEU A 105 -7.96 -5.59 8.96
C LEU A 105 -9.48 -5.57 8.78
N LEU A 106 -9.96 -5.51 7.54
CA LEU A 106 -11.39 -5.54 7.24
C LEU A 106 -12.02 -6.87 7.68
N SER A 107 -11.35 -7.99 7.42
CA SER A 107 -11.79 -9.32 7.85
C SER A 107 -11.91 -9.41 9.37
N GLU A 108 -10.92 -8.87 10.10
CA GLU A 108 -10.96 -8.79 11.57
C GLU A 108 -12.19 -7.99 12.04
N LYS A 109 -12.42 -6.81 11.46
CA LYS A 109 -13.54 -5.94 11.80
C LYS A 109 -14.89 -6.58 11.50
N VAL A 110 -15.01 -7.30 10.38
CA VAL A 110 -16.22 -8.09 10.06
C VAL A 110 -16.43 -9.22 11.08
N GLY A 111 -15.35 -9.87 11.52
CA GLY A 111 -15.39 -10.88 12.57
C GLY A 111 -15.86 -10.32 13.92
N GLU A 112 -15.37 -9.14 14.30
CA GLU A 112 -15.82 -8.41 15.49
C GLU A 112 -17.31 -8.04 15.39
N LEU A 113 -17.75 -7.48 14.26
CA LEU A 113 -19.14 -7.13 14.02
C LEU A 113 -20.06 -8.35 14.13
N LYS A 114 -19.65 -9.50 13.58
CA LYS A 114 -20.40 -10.77 13.70
C LYS A 114 -20.59 -11.20 15.16
N ARG A 115 -19.58 -11.01 16.02
CA ARG A 115 -19.70 -11.30 17.47
C ARG A 115 -20.70 -10.36 18.14
N VAL A 116 -20.67 -9.07 17.79
CA VAL A 116 -21.61 -8.08 18.31
C VAL A 116 -23.05 -8.42 17.92
N ILE A 117 -23.29 -8.79 16.66
CA ILE A 117 -24.61 -9.20 16.17
C ILE A 117 -25.13 -10.42 16.95
N LYS A 118 -24.32 -11.48 17.07
CA LYS A 118 -24.71 -12.68 17.85
C LYS A 118 -25.07 -12.36 19.31
N ARG A 119 -24.33 -11.44 19.93
CA ARG A 119 -24.65 -10.98 21.29
C ARG A 119 -25.98 -10.22 21.33
N GLY A 120 -26.24 -9.38 20.33
CA GLY A 120 -27.52 -8.69 20.15
C GLY A 120 -28.68 -9.67 20.01
N ASP A 121 -28.54 -10.68 19.15
CA ASP A 121 -29.55 -11.72 18.93
C ASP A 121 -29.87 -12.49 20.22
N SER A 122 -28.83 -12.87 20.98
CA SER A 122 -29.00 -13.54 22.28
C SER A 122 -29.73 -12.65 23.30
N ALA A 123 -29.42 -11.35 23.34
CA ALA A 123 -30.10 -10.41 24.23
C ALA A 123 -31.58 -10.24 23.85
N ILE A 124 -31.89 -10.17 22.55
CA ILE A 124 -33.26 -10.11 22.04
C ILE A 124 -34.02 -11.40 22.39
N ALA A 125 -33.40 -12.57 22.21
CA ALA A 125 -34.02 -13.85 22.57
C ALA A 125 -34.32 -13.93 24.08
N ALA A 126 -33.38 -13.50 24.92
CA ALA A 126 -33.57 -13.44 26.36
C ALA A 126 -34.70 -12.46 26.75
N ALA A 127 -34.74 -11.27 26.15
CA ALA A 127 -35.80 -10.30 26.39
C ALA A 127 -37.19 -10.84 26.00
N LYS A 128 -37.29 -11.51 24.84
CA LYS A 128 -38.52 -12.19 24.41
C LYS A 128 -38.96 -13.27 25.39
N ALA A 129 -38.03 -14.07 25.91
CA ALA A 129 -38.34 -15.13 26.89
C ALA A 129 -38.93 -14.56 28.19
N VAL A 130 -38.33 -13.47 28.71
CA VAL A 130 -38.83 -12.77 29.91
C VAL A 130 -40.23 -12.19 29.67
N HIS A 131 -40.44 -11.52 28.53
CA HIS A 131 -41.74 -10.94 28.18
C HIS A 131 -42.83 -12.01 28.09
N ASN A 132 -42.55 -13.14 27.43
CA ASN A 132 -43.51 -14.23 27.30
C ASN A 132 -43.86 -14.87 28.67
N SER A 133 -42.87 -15.02 29.56
CA SER A 133 -43.09 -15.54 30.92
C SER A 133 -43.98 -14.60 31.76
N LEU A 134 -43.78 -13.28 31.65
CA LEU A 134 -44.59 -12.29 32.35
C LEU A 134 -46.07 -12.34 31.90
N ASN A 135 -46.31 -12.36 30.59
CA ASN A 135 -47.68 -12.44 30.04
C ASN A 135 -48.41 -13.74 30.45
N GLN A 136 -47.71 -14.89 30.49
CA GLN A 136 -48.31 -16.13 31.01
C GLN A 136 -48.70 -16.02 32.47
N LYS A 137 -47.87 -15.37 33.30
CA LYS A 137 -48.14 -15.19 34.72
C LYS A 137 -49.37 -14.29 34.96
N GLU A 138 -49.53 -13.21 34.19
CA GLU A 138 -50.72 -12.33 34.27
C GLU A 138 -52.02 -13.05 33.85
N SER A 139 -51.98 -13.86 32.79
CA SER A 139 -53.14 -14.64 32.35
C SER A 139 -53.61 -15.70 33.38
N SER A 140 -52.65 -16.24 34.15
CA SER A 140 -52.92 -17.21 35.22
C SER A 140 -53.56 -16.53 36.44
N PHE A 141 -53.15 -15.31 36.79
CA PHE A 141 -53.77 -14.53 37.87
C PHE A 141 -55.16 -14.00 37.51
N SER A 142 -55.42 -13.65 36.25
CA SER A 142 -56.74 -13.17 35.81
C SER A 142 -57.80 -14.28 35.84
N SER A 143 -57.42 -15.53 35.60
CA SER A 143 -58.34 -16.69 35.59
C SER A 143 -58.78 -17.16 36.98
N GLN A 144 -58.01 -16.85 38.04
CA GLN A 144 -58.37 -17.21 39.42
C GLN A 144 -59.38 -16.26 40.07
N ASN A 145 -59.65 -15.10 39.48
CA ASN A 145 -60.45 -14.04 40.13
C ASN A 145 -61.93 -14.00 39.69
N ILE A 146 -62.40 -15.00 38.94
CA ILE A 146 -63.79 -15.10 38.42
C ILE A 146 -64.64 -16.14 39.17
N GLY A 147 -64.08 -16.86 40.15
CA GLY A 147 -64.82 -17.76 41.03
C GLY A 147 -64.96 -17.22 42.45
N GLN A 148 -65.78 -16.19 42.65
CA GLN A 148 -66.36 -15.85 43.96
C GLN A 148 -67.88 -15.79 43.83
#